data_AF-A0A1X7U2L8-F1
#
_entry.id   AF-A0A1X7U2L8-F1
#
_cell.length_a   1.000
_cell.length_b   1.000
_cell.length_c   1.000
_cell.angle_alpha   90.00
_cell.angle_beta   90.00
_cell.angle_gamma   90.00
#
_symmetry.space_group_name_H-M   'P 1'
#
loop_
_entity.id
_entity.type
_entity.pdbx_description
1 polymer ?
#
loop_
_entity_poly.entity_id
_entity_poly.type
_entity_poly.pdbx_seq_one_letter_code
_entity_poly.pdbx_strand_id
1 'polypeptide(L)'
;MTGLRHPGIDISSCISQCYDGAYVLRGHLSGVRKRVNDLNLAAIYMYFHANQLNLVFVDTCKKVDHAASFFSLLDCVYIFLLSSVAHSLIMAKQKELHFRREIQLKKLSDTRMSCRYTSIKGVLTTLQAHLFSLEELTEDITKSIEARRLLLQVCSFQFLLSLILFEHIFFISNNLPTLLQSEKISYAAAASCIKGTMLTIANLRSDHEWSQIWAQAVPMAEKCSITVTPLRQMQQ
;
A
#
# COMPACT_ATOMS: atom_id res chain seq x y z
N MET A 1 1.96 27.21 21.63
CA MET A 1 0.58 27.32 21.11
C MET A 1 0.31 28.67 20.44
N THR A 2 1.29 29.20 19.72
CA THR A 2 1.14 30.44 18.94
C THR A 2 0.08 30.28 17.83
N GLY A 3 -0.09 29.07 17.29
CA GLY A 3 -1.04 28.76 16.23
C GLY A 3 -2.52 28.96 16.57
N LEU A 4 -2.93 28.90 17.85
CA LEU A 4 -4.31 29.21 18.27
C LEU A 4 -4.48 30.67 18.67
N ARG A 5 -3.41 31.30 19.18
CA ARG A 5 -3.42 32.70 19.60
C ARG A 5 -3.48 33.67 18.43
N HIS A 6 -2.78 33.37 17.33
CA HIS A 6 -2.79 34.21 16.13
C HIS A 6 -4.20 34.42 15.53
N PRO A 7 -5.05 33.39 15.37
CA PRO A 7 -6.44 33.56 14.96
C PRO A 7 -7.40 33.97 16.09
N GLY A 8 -6.91 34.24 17.31
CA GLY A 8 -7.75 34.61 18.46
C GLY A 8 -8.63 33.49 19.00
N ILE A 9 -8.29 32.22 18.75
CA ILE A 9 -9.05 31.06 19.24
C ILE A 9 -8.67 30.79 20.70
N ASP A 10 -9.67 30.86 21.59
CA ASP A 10 -9.48 30.53 23.00
C ASP A 10 -9.38 29.01 23.21
N ILE A 11 -8.31 28.57 23.87
CA ILE A 11 -8.07 27.17 24.21
C ILE A 11 -9.10 26.64 25.22
N SER A 12 -9.70 27.51 26.03
CA SER A 12 -10.78 27.11 26.96
C SER A 12 -11.99 26.53 26.24
N SER A 13 -12.21 26.95 24.99
CA SER A 13 -13.30 26.48 24.12
C SER A 13 -12.96 25.19 23.36
N CYS A 14 -11.75 24.64 23.56
CA CYS A 14 -11.34 23.39 22.93
C CYS A 14 -12.10 22.20 23.56
N ILE A 15 -12.96 21.55 22.76
CA ILE A 15 -13.72 20.37 23.21
C ILE A 15 -12.87 19.11 23.14
N SER A 16 -12.07 18.96 22.08
CA SER A 16 -11.24 17.77 21.88
C SER A 16 -9.99 18.07 21.05
N GLN A 17 -9.04 17.14 21.16
CA GLN A 17 -7.75 17.16 20.48
C GLN A 17 -7.47 15.76 19.93
N CYS A 18 -7.00 15.68 18.68
CA CYS A 18 -6.72 14.42 18.00
C CYS A 18 -5.35 14.47 17.34
N TYR A 19 -4.50 13.49 17.64
CA TYR A 19 -3.14 13.41 17.11
C TYR A 19 -2.78 11.99 16.69
N ASP A 20 -1.77 11.88 15.82
CA ASP A 20 -1.17 10.60 15.47
C ASP A 20 -0.30 10.04 16.62
N GLY A 21 0.38 8.93 16.32
CA GLY A 21 1.19 8.20 17.29
C GLY A 21 2.53 8.84 17.64
N ALA A 22 2.90 9.98 17.07
CA ALA A 22 4.20 10.59 17.30
C ALA A 22 4.36 10.98 18.77
N TYR A 23 5.49 10.61 19.37
CA TYR A 23 5.78 10.86 20.79
C TYR A 23 5.65 12.33 21.16
N VAL A 24 6.14 13.23 20.29
CA VAL A 24 6.06 14.68 20.47
C VAL A 24 4.62 15.22 20.51
N LEU A 25 3.66 14.50 19.92
CA LEU A 25 2.25 14.87 19.94
C LEU A 25 1.52 14.19 21.10
N ARG A 26 1.56 12.85 21.18
CA ARG A 26 0.77 12.07 22.14
C ARG A 26 1.34 12.03 23.56
N GLY A 27 2.61 12.42 23.74
CA GLY A 27 3.34 12.26 24.99
C GLY A 27 2.64 12.91 26.18
N HIS A 28 2.44 12.14 27.26
CA HIS A 28 1.77 12.60 28.48
C HIS A 28 2.68 13.44 29.39
N LEU A 29 4.00 13.41 29.19
CA LEU A 29 4.97 14.17 29.98
C LEU A 29 5.26 15.54 29.40
N SER A 30 5.53 15.61 28.08
CA SER A 30 6.00 16.85 27.43
C SER A 30 5.41 17.09 26.03
N GLY A 31 4.53 16.19 25.57
CA GLY A 31 3.93 16.25 24.25
C GLY A 31 2.86 17.33 24.12
N VAL A 32 2.42 17.59 22.89
CA VAL A 32 1.34 18.56 22.60
C VAL A 32 0.09 18.24 23.43
N ARG A 33 -0.26 16.95 23.56
CA ARG A 33 -1.38 16.50 24.38
C ARG A 33 -1.32 17.03 25.82
N LYS A 34 -0.17 16.87 26.47
CA LYS A 34 0.03 17.35 27.84
C LYS A 34 -0.13 18.86 27.92
N ARG A 35 0.47 19.59 26.98
CA ARG A 35 0.41 21.06 26.94
C ARG A 35 -1.03 21.57 26.73
N VAL A 36 -1.86 20.86 25.95
CA VAL A 36 -3.29 21.19 25.81
C VAL A 36 -4.03 20.90 27.10
N ASN A 37 -3.83 19.72 27.69
CA ASN A 37 -4.48 19.37 28.96
C ASN A 37 -4.13 20.34 30.10
N ASP A 38 -2.89 20.83 30.15
CA ASP A 38 -2.45 21.79 31.19
C ASP A 38 -3.16 23.14 31.08
N LEU A 39 -3.63 23.50 29.89
CA LEU A 39 -4.38 24.74 29.65
C LEU A 39 -5.89 24.53 29.68
N ASN A 40 -6.35 23.35 29.33
CA ASN A 40 -7.76 22.96 29.34
C ASN A 40 -7.89 21.47 29.68
N LEU A 41 -8.14 21.18 30.96
CA LEU A 41 -8.33 19.82 31.46
C LEU A 41 -9.60 19.13 30.90
N ALA A 42 -10.56 19.90 30.38
CA ALA A 42 -11.79 19.37 29.81
C ALA A 42 -11.61 18.91 28.35
N ALA A 43 -10.52 19.28 27.67
CA ALA A 43 -10.28 18.90 26.29
C ALA A 43 -10.00 17.39 26.15
N ILE A 44 -10.93 16.67 25.54
CA ILE A 44 -10.83 15.21 25.38
C ILE A 44 -9.74 14.86 24.37
N TYR A 45 -8.80 14.01 24.77
CA TYR A 45 -7.81 13.44 23.84
C TYR A 45 -8.35 12.20 23.14
N MET A 46 -8.31 12.21 21.81
CA MET A 46 -8.62 11.07 20.95
C MET A 46 -7.40 10.66 20.13
N TYR A 47 -7.26 9.36 19.90
CA TYR A 47 -6.18 8.82 19.10
C TYR A 47 -6.57 8.77 17.63
N PHE A 48 -5.66 9.17 16.73
CA PHE A 48 -5.93 9.10 15.29
C PHE A 48 -5.87 7.65 14.77
N HIS A 49 -7.04 7.03 14.66
CA HIS A 49 -7.19 5.60 14.33
C HIS A 49 -6.72 5.21 12.93
N ALA A 50 -6.76 6.13 11.95
CA ALA A 50 -6.25 5.86 10.60
C ALA A 50 -4.76 5.50 10.61
N ASN A 51 -3.96 6.12 11.49
CA ASN A 51 -2.55 5.78 11.65
C ASN A 51 -2.36 4.42 12.35
N GLN A 52 -3.23 4.05 13.31
CA GLN A 52 -3.18 2.70 13.90
C GLN A 52 -3.47 1.62 12.86
N LEU A 53 -4.47 1.84 12.01
CA LEU A 53 -4.81 0.89 10.97
C LEU A 53 -3.60 0.65 10.05
N ASN A 54 -2.92 1.72 9.63
CA ASN A 54 -1.69 1.61 8.85
C ASN A 54 -0.63 0.76 9.55
N LEU A 55 -0.37 1.01 10.85
CA LEU A 55 0.64 0.25 11.61
C LEU A 55 0.28 -1.23 11.72
N VAL A 56 -0.98 -1.55 12.02
CA VAL A 56 -1.45 -2.95 12.09
C VAL A 56 -1.22 -3.67 10.77
N PHE A 57 -1.55 -3.04 9.63
CA PHE A 57 -1.31 -3.64 8.31
C PHE A 57 0.17 -3.85 8.02
N VAL A 58 1.00 -2.84 8.28
CA VAL A 58 2.45 -2.93 8.05
C VAL A 58 3.09 -4.03 8.90
N ASP A 59 2.75 -4.09 10.19
CA ASP A 59 3.25 -5.12 11.09
C ASP A 59 2.75 -6.51 10.71
N THR A 60 1.49 -6.63 10.26
CA THR A 60 0.93 -7.89 9.78
C THR A 60 1.67 -8.39 8.54
N CYS A 61 1.92 -7.50 7.57
CA CYS A 61 2.68 -7.86 6.37
C CYS A 61 4.12 -8.29 6.68
N LYS A 62 4.74 -7.72 7.73
CA LYS A 62 6.08 -8.12 8.19
C LYS A 62 6.10 -9.49 8.91
N LYS A 63 4.98 -9.90 9.51
CA LYS A 63 4.86 -11.17 10.26
C LYS A 63 4.41 -12.37 9.42
N VAL A 64 3.84 -12.13 8.23
CA VAL A 64 3.46 -13.19 7.30
C VAL A 64 4.58 -13.37 6.28
N ASP A 65 5.29 -14.49 6.34
CA ASP A 65 6.52 -14.73 5.55
C ASP A 65 6.34 -14.48 4.06
N HIS A 66 5.23 -14.93 3.48
CA HIS A 66 4.91 -14.73 2.06
C HIS A 66 4.70 -13.24 1.75
N ALA A 67 4.00 -12.51 2.63
CA ALA A 67 3.79 -11.07 2.46
C ALA A 67 5.11 -10.29 2.62
N ALA A 68 5.91 -10.62 3.63
CA ALA A 68 7.21 -9.99 3.86
C ALA A 68 8.13 -10.19 2.65
N SER A 69 8.21 -11.42 2.14
CA SER A 69 9.00 -11.76 0.95
C SER A 69 8.51 -11.02 -0.29
N PHE A 70 7.19 -10.97 -0.52
CA PHE A 70 6.58 -10.23 -1.62
C PHE A 70 6.92 -8.74 -1.57
N PHE A 71 6.73 -8.09 -0.42
CA PHE A 71 7.02 -6.66 -0.28
C PHE A 71 8.50 -6.35 -0.36
N SER A 72 9.38 -7.26 0.09
CA SER A 72 10.82 -7.12 -0.10
C SER A 72 11.19 -7.16 -1.59
N LEU A 73 10.63 -8.11 -2.34
CA LEU A 73 10.86 -8.18 -3.79
C LEU A 73 10.32 -6.94 -4.51
N LEU A 74 9.15 -6.46 -4.12
CA LEU A 74 8.56 -5.23 -4.68
C LEU A 74 9.45 -4.00 -4.42
N ASP A 75 10.09 -3.91 -3.25
CA ASP A 75 11.06 -2.84 -2.95
C ASP A 75 12.35 -2.99 -3.77
N CYS A 76 12.85 -4.22 -3.96
CA CYS A 76 14.00 -4.48 -4.83
C CYS A 76 13.73 -4.05 -6.28
N VAL A 77 12.53 -4.37 -6.81
CA VAL A 77 12.10 -3.89 -8.14
C VAL A 77 12.09 -2.37 -8.17
N TYR A 78 11.49 -1.70 -7.18
CA TYR A 78 11.49 -0.24 -7.12
C TYR A 78 12.92 0.34 -7.12
N ILE A 79 13.82 -0.18 -6.26
CA ILE A 79 15.20 0.32 -6.11
C ILE A 79 15.99 0.13 -7.40
N PHE A 80 15.90 -1.03 -8.05
CA PHE A 80 16.61 -1.30 -9.29
C PHE A 80 16.23 -0.30 -10.39
N LEU A 81 14.94 0.03 -10.44
CA LEU A 81 14.35 0.94 -11.42
C LEU A 81 14.53 2.42 -11.10
N LEU A 82 15.13 2.76 -9.96
CA LEU A 82 15.55 4.13 -9.66
C LEU A 82 16.77 4.57 -10.48
N SER A 83 17.56 3.62 -10.99
CA SER A 83 18.71 3.98 -11.82
C SER A 83 18.25 4.66 -13.12
N SER A 84 18.97 5.70 -13.56
CA SER A 84 18.59 6.52 -14.72
C SER A 84 18.35 5.69 -15.99
N VAL A 85 19.21 4.69 -16.23
CA VAL A 85 19.10 3.76 -17.36
C VAL A 85 17.81 2.94 -17.28
N ALA A 86 17.56 2.26 -16.16
CA ALA A 86 16.39 1.40 -16.01
C ALA A 86 15.07 2.19 -15.99
N HIS A 87 15.08 3.37 -15.37
CA HIS A 87 13.94 4.28 -15.35
C HIS A 87 13.56 4.73 -16.76
N SER A 88 14.54 5.22 -17.52
CA SER A 88 14.33 5.70 -18.89
C SER A 88 13.79 4.59 -19.79
N LEU A 89 14.31 3.37 -19.61
CA LEU A 89 13.87 2.20 -20.35
C LEU A 89 12.41 1.84 -20.06
N ILE A 90 11.97 1.85 -18.79
CA ILE A 90 10.56 1.58 -18.47
C ILE A 90 9.66 2.65 -19.07
N MET A 91 10.05 3.93 -19.02
CA MET A 91 9.26 4.99 -19.64
C MET A 91 9.12 4.77 -21.15
N ALA A 92 10.20 4.36 -21.82
CA ALA A 92 10.16 3.97 -23.23
C ALA A 92 9.23 2.77 -23.48
N LYS A 93 9.32 1.70 -22.69
CA LYS A 93 8.44 0.52 -22.81
C LYS A 93 6.97 0.85 -22.55
N GLN A 94 6.67 1.74 -21.60
CA GLN A 94 5.30 2.21 -21.38
C GLN A 94 4.76 2.97 -22.61
N LYS A 95 5.60 3.75 -23.29
CA LYS A 95 5.21 4.45 -24.52
C LYS A 95 4.99 3.48 -25.68
N GLU A 96 5.88 2.51 -25.86
CA GLU A 96 5.78 1.44 -26.86
C GLU A 96 4.51 0.60 -26.68
N LEU A 97 4.13 0.32 -25.43
CA LEU A 97 2.91 -0.41 -25.07
C LEU A 97 1.65 0.47 -25.04
N HIS A 98 1.73 1.71 -25.54
CA HIS A 98 0.61 2.64 -25.67
C HIS A 98 -0.16 2.92 -24.37
N PHE A 99 0.55 3.02 -23.24
CA PHE A 99 -0.05 3.47 -21.99
C PHE A 99 -0.58 4.91 -22.13
N ARG A 100 -1.83 5.15 -21.69
CA ARG A 100 -2.48 6.47 -21.80
C ARG A 100 -1.75 7.58 -21.05
N ARG A 101 -1.00 7.22 -20.01
CA ARG A 101 -0.17 8.12 -19.19
C ARG A 101 1.01 7.35 -18.65
N GLU A 102 2.14 8.03 -18.51
CA GLU A 102 3.30 7.50 -17.80
C GLU A 102 2.95 7.27 -16.34
N ILE A 103 3.28 6.09 -15.84
CA ILE A 103 3.08 5.69 -14.46
C ILE A 103 4.45 5.58 -13.80
N GLN A 104 4.68 6.46 -12.82
CA GLN A 104 5.85 6.45 -11.96
C GLN A 104 5.60 5.56 -10.76
N LEU A 105 6.54 4.64 -10.48
CA LEU A 105 6.48 3.85 -9.26
C LEU A 105 6.70 4.74 -8.03
N LYS A 106 6.05 4.36 -6.93
CA LYS A 106 6.28 4.97 -5.62
C LYS A 106 7.04 4.03 -4.71
N LYS A 107 7.98 4.59 -3.94
CA LYS A 107 8.66 3.89 -2.86
C LYS A 107 7.65 3.35 -1.86
N LEU A 108 7.87 2.14 -1.36
CA LEU A 108 7.11 1.63 -0.23
C LEU A 108 7.38 2.50 1.02
N SER A 109 6.34 2.67 1.83
CA SER A 109 6.43 3.43 3.07
C SER A 109 5.95 2.57 4.24
N ASP A 110 6.73 2.56 5.31
CA ASP A 110 6.35 1.95 6.58
C ASP A 110 5.30 2.77 7.32
N THR A 111 5.13 4.05 6.98
CA THR A 111 4.18 4.96 7.65
C THR A 111 2.96 5.31 6.81
N ARG A 112 2.93 4.93 5.52
CA ARG A 112 1.84 5.29 4.60
C ARG A 112 1.38 4.11 3.73
N MET A 113 0.27 3.50 4.11
CA MET A 113 -0.39 2.41 3.38
C MET A 113 -0.73 2.79 1.93
N SER A 114 -1.09 4.05 1.71
CA SER A 114 -1.38 4.58 0.37
C SER A 114 -0.18 4.50 -0.59
N CYS A 115 1.05 4.58 -0.08
CA CYS A 115 2.25 4.37 -0.89
C CYS A 115 2.37 2.90 -1.33
N ARG A 116 2.06 1.93 -0.44
CA ARG A 116 2.06 0.50 -0.78
C ARG A 116 1.02 0.18 -1.83
N TYR A 117 -0.21 0.65 -1.64
CA TYR A 117 -1.29 0.48 -2.62
C TYR A 117 -0.91 1.10 -3.97
N THR A 118 -0.38 2.32 -3.97
CA THR A 118 0.05 2.97 -5.23
C THR A 118 1.18 2.20 -5.92
N SER A 119 2.12 1.67 -5.15
CA SER A 119 3.25 0.88 -5.68
C SER A 119 2.76 -0.43 -6.31
N ILE A 120 1.95 -1.21 -5.58
CA ILE A 120 1.30 -2.44 -6.09
C ILE A 120 0.53 -2.14 -7.37
N LYS A 121 -0.36 -1.14 -7.33
CA LYS A 121 -1.19 -0.78 -8.48
C LYS A 121 -0.35 -0.31 -9.67
N GLY A 122 0.71 0.45 -9.41
CA GLY A 122 1.65 0.89 -10.43
C GLY A 122 2.30 -0.29 -11.14
N VAL A 123 2.92 -1.21 -10.39
CA VAL A 123 3.54 -2.41 -10.94
C VAL A 123 2.52 -3.30 -11.65
N LEU A 124 1.34 -3.54 -11.06
CA LEU A 124 0.31 -4.37 -11.70
C LEU A 124 -0.14 -3.80 -13.03
N THR A 125 -0.37 -2.49 -13.08
CA THR A 125 -0.81 -1.79 -14.29
C THR A 125 0.25 -1.87 -15.38
N THR A 126 1.52 -1.76 -15.01
CA THR A 126 2.66 -1.66 -15.93
C THR A 126 3.54 -2.92 -15.98
N LEU A 127 3.02 -4.07 -15.54
CA LEU A 127 3.79 -5.30 -15.35
C LEU A 127 4.53 -5.72 -16.63
N GLN A 128 3.83 -5.65 -17.77
CA GLN A 128 4.43 -5.98 -19.07
C GLN A 128 5.62 -5.07 -19.42
N ALA A 129 5.53 -3.78 -19.13
CA ALA A 129 6.65 -2.86 -19.33
C ALA A 129 7.82 -3.21 -18.41
N HIS A 130 7.56 -3.61 -17.16
CA HIS A 130 8.58 -4.04 -16.22
C HIS A 130 9.32 -5.29 -16.71
N LEU A 131 8.58 -6.28 -17.21
CA LEU A 131 9.15 -7.53 -17.73
C LEU A 131 10.06 -7.26 -18.93
N PHE A 132 9.58 -6.50 -19.91
CA PHE A 132 10.37 -6.17 -21.11
C PHE A 132 11.60 -5.33 -20.78
N SER A 133 11.48 -4.37 -19.85
CA SER A 133 12.65 -3.61 -19.39
C SER A 133 13.66 -4.48 -18.64
N LEU A 134 13.20 -5.40 -17.79
CA LEU A 134 14.09 -6.31 -17.07
C LEU A 134 14.79 -7.28 -18.03
N GLU A 135 14.08 -7.78 -19.04
CA GLU A 135 14.62 -8.64 -20.09
C GLU A 135 15.74 -7.95 -20.88
N GLU A 136 15.50 -6.74 -21.37
CA GLU A 136 16.51 -5.96 -22.10
C GLU A 136 17.71 -5.59 -21.21
N LEU A 137 17.47 -5.27 -19.93
CA LEU A 137 18.55 -5.02 -18.97
C LEU A 137 19.37 -6.26 -18.62
N THR A 138 18.96 -7.47 -19.02
CA THR A 138 19.80 -8.67 -18.85
C THR A 138 21.02 -8.69 -19.77
N GLU A 139 21.03 -7.85 -20.81
CA GLU A 139 22.15 -7.64 -21.73
C GLU A 139 23.06 -6.47 -21.31
N ASP A 140 22.66 -5.68 -20.30
CA ASP A 140 23.46 -4.58 -19.78
C ASP A 140 24.74 -5.06 -19.08
N ILE A 141 25.86 -4.40 -19.38
CA ILE A 141 27.19 -4.77 -18.88
C ILE A 141 27.25 -4.74 -17.34
N THR A 142 26.54 -3.81 -16.71
CA THR A 142 26.62 -3.55 -15.26
C THR A 142 25.44 -4.11 -14.48
N LYS A 143 24.27 -4.21 -15.10
CA LYS A 143 23.00 -4.56 -14.44
C LYS A 143 22.51 -5.97 -14.74
N SER A 144 23.11 -6.67 -15.70
CA SER A 144 22.63 -7.98 -16.19
C SER A 144 22.33 -9.01 -15.11
N ILE A 145 23.20 -9.14 -14.10
CA ILE A 145 23.03 -10.14 -13.02
C ILE A 145 21.80 -9.83 -12.18
N GLU A 146 21.64 -8.58 -11.74
CA GLU A 146 20.51 -8.16 -10.92
C GLU A 146 19.21 -8.16 -11.71
N ALA A 147 19.24 -7.68 -12.96
CA ALA A 147 18.10 -7.72 -13.89
C ALA A 147 17.60 -9.15 -14.09
N ARG A 148 18.50 -10.11 -14.35
CA ARG A 148 18.15 -11.52 -14.55
C ARG A 148 17.53 -12.14 -13.30
N ARG A 149 18.07 -11.83 -12.12
CA ARG A 149 17.50 -12.31 -10.84
C ARG A 149 16.08 -11.78 -10.64
N LEU A 150 15.88 -10.47 -10.81
CA LEU A 150 14.58 -9.83 -10.67
C LEU A 150 13.59 -10.36 -11.71
N LEU A 151 14.02 -10.54 -12.96
CA LEU A 151 13.20 -11.10 -14.03
C LEU A 151 12.69 -12.50 -13.66
N LEU A 152 13.55 -13.39 -13.17
CA LEU A 152 13.14 -14.74 -12.75
C LEU A 152 12.09 -14.73 -11.63
N GLN A 153 12.18 -13.78 -10.70
CA GLN A 153 11.25 -13.68 -9.57
C GLN A 153 9.93 -13.00 -9.96
N VAL A 154 9.99 -11.93 -10.74
CA VAL A 154 8.84 -11.12 -11.18
C VAL A 154 8.06 -11.81 -12.30
N CYS A 155 8.74 -12.52 -13.21
CA CYS A 155 8.15 -13.36 -14.26
C CYS A 155 7.68 -14.72 -13.69
N SER A 156 6.93 -14.68 -12.59
CA SER A 156 6.37 -15.87 -11.96
C SER A 156 4.89 -15.69 -11.66
N PHE A 157 4.13 -16.77 -11.82
CA PHE A 157 2.70 -16.75 -11.54
C PHE A 157 2.40 -16.49 -10.06
N GLN A 158 3.26 -16.96 -9.15
CA GLN A 158 3.16 -16.67 -7.71
C GLN A 158 3.31 -15.18 -7.42
N PHE A 159 4.25 -14.48 -8.07
CA PHE A 159 4.39 -13.03 -7.92
C PHE A 159 3.15 -12.30 -8.45
N LEU A 160 2.67 -12.65 -9.64
CA LEU A 160 1.46 -12.06 -10.23
C LEU A 160 0.22 -12.28 -9.34
N LEU A 161 -0.02 -13.50 -8.85
CA LEU A 161 -1.12 -13.79 -7.93
C LEU A 161 -1.02 -12.97 -6.65
N SER A 162 0.18 -12.86 -6.07
CA SER A 162 0.42 -12.05 -4.88
C SER A 162 0.13 -10.57 -5.16
N LEU A 163 0.56 -10.08 -6.32
CA LEU A 163 0.35 -8.69 -6.74
C LEU A 163 -1.15 -8.37 -6.86
N ILE A 164 -1.95 -9.24 -7.47
CA ILE A 164 -3.41 -9.07 -7.57
C ILE A 164 -4.09 -9.19 -6.21
N LEU A 165 -3.74 -10.21 -5.42
CA LEU A 165 -4.30 -10.42 -4.08
C LEU A 165 -4.04 -9.21 -3.17
N PHE A 166 -2.80 -8.73 -3.12
CA PHE A 166 -2.47 -7.56 -2.32
C PHE A 166 -3.09 -6.28 -2.90
N GLU A 167 -3.30 -6.17 -4.21
CA GLU A 167 -4.05 -5.04 -4.77
C GLU A 167 -5.48 -4.99 -4.21
N HIS A 168 -6.19 -6.12 -4.17
CA HIS A 168 -7.55 -6.21 -3.61
C HIS A 168 -7.58 -5.88 -2.12
N ILE A 169 -6.68 -6.49 -1.33
CA ILE A 169 -6.59 -6.25 0.12
C ILE A 169 -6.32 -4.77 0.40
N PHE A 170 -5.34 -4.17 -0.29
CA PHE A 170 -4.97 -2.79 -0.07
C PHE A 170 -5.97 -1.81 -0.67
N PHE A 171 -6.69 -2.16 -1.74
CA PHE A 171 -7.78 -1.35 -2.28
C PHE A 171 -8.88 -1.14 -1.22
N ILE A 172 -9.35 -2.23 -0.62
CA ILE A 172 -10.37 -2.18 0.43
C ILE A 172 -9.84 -1.41 1.65
N SER A 173 -8.63 -1.74 2.09
CA SER A 173 -8.05 -1.21 3.33
C SER A 173 -7.68 0.27 3.21
N ASN A 174 -7.22 0.72 2.04
CA ASN A 174 -6.83 2.12 1.80
C ASN A 174 -8.02 3.06 1.66
N ASN A 175 -9.21 2.56 1.33
CA ASN A 175 -10.41 3.38 1.26
C ASN A 175 -10.96 3.74 2.66
N LEU A 176 -10.80 2.86 3.65
CA LEU A 176 -11.38 3.06 4.99
C LEU A 176 -10.83 4.34 5.69
N PRO A 177 -9.51 4.59 5.79
CA PRO A 177 -8.99 5.83 6.35
C PRO A 177 -9.56 7.09 5.70
N THR A 178 -9.70 7.09 4.36
CA THR A 178 -10.25 8.22 3.62
C THR A 178 -11.72 8.46 3.95
N LEU A 179 -12.51 7.39 4.06
CA LEU A 179 -13.91 7.49 4.48
C LEU A 179 -14.04 8.02 5.91
N LEU A 180 -13.24 7.49 6.84
CA LEU A 180 -13.25 7.91 8.25
C LEU A 180 -12.77 9.35 8.47
N GLN A 181 -12.02 9.91 7.53
CA GLN A 181 -11.57 11.30 7.54
C GLN A 181 -12.53 12.26 6.82
N SER A 182 -13.62 11.76 6.24
CA SER A 182 -14.59 12.62 5.57
C SER A 182 -15.29 13.53 6.58
N GLU A 183 -15.30 14.84 6.32
CA GLU A 183 -16.01 15.83 7.14
C GLU A 183 -17.51 15.56 7.23
N LYS A 184 -18.06 14.76 6.32
CA LYS A 184 -19.49 14.47 6.20
C LYS A 184 -19.90 13.16 6.87
N ILE A 185 -18.97 12.39 7.43
CA ILE A 185 -19.30 11.08 7.99
C ILE A 185 -19.94 11.21 9.38
N SER A 186 -21.01 10.45 9.62
CA SER A 186 -21.58 10.30 10.97
C SER A 186 -20.89 9.16 11.72
N TYR A 187 -20.94 9.15 13.05
CA TYR A 187 -20.40 8.04 13.85
C TYR A 187 -21.05 6.69 13.50
N ALA A 188 -22.36 6.66 13.24
CA ALA A 188 -23.06 5.45 12.83
C ALA A 188 -22.60 4.95 11.44
N ALA A 189 -22.37 5.87 10.50
CA ALA A 189 -21.81 5.54 9.20
C ALA A 189 -20.37 5.03 9.33
N ALA A 190 -19.53 5.67 10.16
CA ALA A 190 -18.16 5.23 10.43
C ALA A 190 -18.12 3.79 11.00
N ALA A 191 -18.97 3.50 11.99
CA ALA A 191 -19.08 2.14 12.57
C ALA A 191 -19.53 1.12 11.51
N SER A 192 -20.47 1.50 10.65
CA SER A 192 -20.94 0.65 9.55
C SER A 192 -19.84 0.41 8.51
N CYS A 193 -19.05 1.43 8.15
CA CYS A 193 -17.90 1.30 7.25
C CYS A 193 -16.86 0.35 7.82
N ILE A 194 -16.51 0.47 9.11
CA ILE A 194 -15.56 -0.44 9.77
C ILE A 194 -16.06 -1.88 9.70
N LYS A 195 -17.32 -2.12 10.09
CA LYS A 195 -17.92 -3.46 10.05
C LYS A 195 -17.97 -4.00 8.62
N GLY A 196 -18.35 -3.17 7.65
CA GLY A 196 -18.35 -3.51 6.23
C GLY A 196 -16.97 -3.92 5.75
N THR A 197 -15.93 -3.12 6.01
CA THR A 197 -14.55 -3.44 5.66
C THR A 197 -14.09 -4.77 6.27
N MET A 198 -14.40 -5.03 7.55
CA MET A 198 -14.07 -6.31 8.19
C MET A 198 -14.75 -7.50 7.49
N LEU A 199 -16.03 -7.37 7.16
CA LEU A 199 -16.78 -8.40 6.45
C LEU A 199 -16.25 -8.62 5.03
N THR A 200 -15.93 -7.57 4.29
CA THR A 200 -15.35 -7.69 2.94
C THR A 200 -14.00 -8.41 2.99
N ILE A 201 -13.10 -8.04 3.91
CA ILE A 201 -11.82 -8.73 4.08
C ILE A 201 -12.01 -10.19 4.50
N ALA A 202 -13.03 -10.49 5.32
CA ALA A 202 -13.34 -11.87 5.68
C ALA A 202 -13.84 -12.68 4.46
N ASN A 203 -14.71 -12.08 3.64
CA ASN A 203 -15.26 -12.72 2.44
C ASN A 203 -14.22 -12.98 1.35
N LEU A 204 -13.12 -12.22 1.30
CA LEU A 204 -11.97 -12.50 0.42
C LEU A 204 -11.37 -13.91 0.63
N ARG A 205 -11.66 -14.57 1.75
CA ARG A 205 -11.22 -15.95 2.02
C ARG A 205 -12.11 -17.01 1.39
N SER A 206 -13.22 -16.63 0.75
CA SER A 206 -14.14 -17.57 0.13
C SER A 206 -13.60 -18.09 -1.20
N ASP A 207 -14.04 -19.30 -1.57
CA ASP A 207 -13.70 -19.90 -2.86
C ASP A 207 -14.20 -19.06 -4.04
N HIS A 208 -15.30 -18.32 -3.85
CA HIS A 208 -15.81 -17.39 -4.86
C HIS A 208 -14.81 -16.27 -5.15
N GLU A 209 -14.36 -15.56 -4.11
CA GLU A 209 -13.39 -14.47 -4.26
C GLU A 209 -12.03 -14.99 -4.77
N TRP A 210 -11.60 -16.17 -4.32
CA TRP A 210 -10.43 -16.82 -4.87
C TRP A 210 -10.56 -17.08 -6.38
N SER A 211 -11.72 -17.57 -6.82
CA SER A 211 -12.01 -17.81 -8.23
C SER A 211 -11.97 -16.52 -9.06
N GLN A 212 -12.42 -15.38 -8.50
CA GLN A 212 -12.32 -14.07 -9.15
C GLN A 212 -10.85 -13.63 -9.31
N ILE A 213 -10.04 -13.75 -8.26
CA ILE A 213 -8.59 -13.46 -8.31
C ILE A 213 -7.90 -14.32 -9.36
N TRP A 214 -8.23 -15.62 -9.40
CA TRP A 214 -7.69 -16.55 -10.37
C TRP A 214 -8.09 -16.19 -11.81
N ALA A 215 -9.37 -15.89 -12.02
CA ALA A 215 -9.91 -15.48 -13.32
C ALA A 215 -9.30 -14.15 -13.82
N GLN A 216 -8.85 -13.27 -12.91
CA GLN A 216 -8.08 -12.07 -13.25
C GLN A 216 -6.61 -12.40 -13.56
N ALA A 217 -6.01 -13.35 -12.84
CA ALA A 217 -4.60 -13.69 -12.96
C ALA A 217 -4.26 -14.40 -14.27
N VAL A 218 -5.10 -15.33 -14.73
CA VAL A 218 -4.82 -16.14 -15.93
C VAL A 218 -4.67 -15.27 -17.20
N PRO A 219 -5.63 -14.38 -17.55
CA PRO A 219 -5.47 -13.52 -18.74
C PRO A 219 -4.30 -12.55 -18.62
N MET A 220 -3.99 -12.08 -17.39
CA MET A 220 -2.84 -11.22 -17.17
C MET A 220 -1.52 -11.97 -17.36
N ALA A 221 -1.47 -13.25 -16.94
CA ALA A 221 -0.32 -14.12 -17.16
C ALA A 221 -0.08 -14.35 -18.65
N GLU A 222 -1.13 -14.68 -19.40
CA GLU A 222 -1.08 -14.83 -20.87
C GLU A 222 -0.58 -13.55 -21.55
N LYS A 223 -1.14 -12.39 -21.19
CA LYS A 223 -0.71 -11.08 -21.71
C LYS A 223 0.78 -10.81 -21.45
N CYS A 224 1.30 -11.28 -20.33
CA CYS A 224 2.69 -11.06 -19.90
C CYS A 224 3.62 -12.23 -20.23
N SER A 225 3.15 -13.25 -20.97
CA SER A 225 3.89 -14.48 -21.24
C SER A 225 4.41 -15.20 -19.98
N ILE A 226 3.69 -15.08 -18.87
CA ILE A 226 3.99 -15.78 -17.62
C ILE A 226 3.33 -17.17 -17.65
N THR A 227 4.09 -18.22 -17.38
CA THR A 227 3.54 -19.58 -17.31
C THR A 227 2.62 -19.74 -16.10
N VAL A 228 1.36 -20.08 -16.35
CA VAL A 228 0.37 -20.35 -15.29
C VAL A 228 0.78 -21.62 -14.53
N THR A 229 0.97 -21.49 -13.22
CA THR A 229 1.22 -22.65 -12.35
C THR A 229 -0.13 -23.18 -11.86
N PRO A 230 -0.50 -24.44 -12.13
CA PRO A 230 -1.77 -25.01 -11.69
C PRO A 230 -1.90 -24.98 -10.15
N LEU A 231 -3.15 -24.89 -9.67
CA LEU A 231 -3.43 -25.13 -8.25
C LEU A 231 -2.88 -26.52 -7.88
N ARG A 232 -2.06 -26.60 -6.82
CA ARG A 232 -1.74 -27.92 -6.25
C ARG A 232 -3.05 -28.54 -5.82
N GLN A 233 -3.47 -29.60 -6.52
CA GLN A 233 -4.48 -30.50 -5.99
C GLN A 233 -3.91 -31.04 -4.68
N MET A 234 -4.53 -30.69 -3.56
CA MET A 234 -4.20 -31.35 -2.30
C MET A 234 -4.54 -32.82 -2.52
N GLN A 235 -3.51 -33.68 -2.55
CA GLN A 235 -3.72 -35.12 -2.42
C GLN A 235 -4.48 -35.31 -1.09
N GLN A 236 -5.74 -35.73 -1.20
CA GLN A 236 -6.55 -36.16 -0.07
C GLN A 236 -5.96 -37.42 0.54
#